data_AF-A0AAV1JMP5-F1
#
_entry.id   AF-A0AAV1JMP5-F1
#
_cell.length_a   1.000
_cell.length_b   1.000
_cell.length_c   1.000
_cell.angle_alpha   90.00
_cell.angle_beta   90.00
_cell.angle_gamma   90.00
#
_symmetry.space_group_name_H-M   'P 1'
#
loop_
_entity.id
_entity.type
_entity.pdbx_description
1 polymer ?
#
loop_
_entity_poly.entity_id
_entity_poly.type
_entity_poly.pdbx_seq_one_letter_code
_entity_poly.pdbx_strand_id
1 'polypeptide(L)'
;MLKRTTTTPLGTIAYVLQERILLVRVENGWQNIEMGSLFSARSSSYSHTEYPIETYRTSRRITNDKASYMRLIALNEPYPGNMLTSANRTGRNAVNQECFKQAKKRFQGANNFVAFLTNKLEDLRSLVKTEADRQVPIVNLRGEVLFDSWLDLFNGSGAPVAMKKIYSFNGQRVSINKNWPDKAIWHGSDSFGIRVPRAFCEEWQNNRPLDFGMASPLEGNKLLEQRMYPCDSRLIVLCVEASSRIERLRRSPSRRRLRHLRRDDYLL
;
A
#
# COMPACT_ATOMS: atom_id res chain seq x y z
N MET A 1 -30.00 30.65 -6.91
CA MET A 1 -30.49 29.26 -7.03
C MET A 1 -31.90 29.06 -6.46
N LEU A 2 -32.20 29.61 -5.27
CA LEU A 2 -33.49 29.43 -4.58
C LEU A 2 -34.75 29.79 -5.39
N LYS A 3 -34.67 30.73 -6.34
CA LYS A 3 -35.82 31.15 -7.16
C LYS A 3 -36.30 30.13 -8.21
N ARG A 4 -35.57 29.04 -8.46
CA ARG A 4 -35.92 28.01 -9.47
C ARG A 4 -35.99 26.57 -8.93
N THR A 5 -35.90 26.40 -7.61
CA THR A 5 -35.87 25.07 -6.98
C THR A 5 -37.15 24.26 -7.26
N THR A 6 -38.31 24.91 -7.30
CA THR A 6 -39.61 24.26 -7.52
C THR A 6 -39.82 23.76 -8.96
N THR A 7 -39.13 24.36 -9.93
CA THR A 7 -39.24 23.98 -11.36
C THR A 7 -38.10 23.07 -11.82
N THR A 8 -37.17 22.71 -10.93
CA THR A 8 -36.00 21.89 -11.28
C THR A 8 -36.26 20.42 -10.95
N PRO A 9 -36.13 19.48 -11.92
CA PRO A 9 -36.34 18.05 -11.69
C PRO A 9 -35.42 17.46 -10.62
N LEU A 10 -35.92 16.47 -9.87
CA LEU A 10 -35.10 15.69 -8.92
C LEU A 10 -33.93 15.01 -9.64
N GLY A 11 -32.78 14.94 -8.98
CA GLY A 11 -31.54 14.41 -9.55
C GLY A 11 -30.75 15.40 -10.42
N THR A 12 -31.27 16.60 -10.68
CA THR A 12 -30.51 17.65 -11.38
C THR A 12 -29.27 18.02 -10.57
N ILE A 13 -28.11 17.99 -11.20
CA ILE A 13 -26.84 18.44 -10.62
C ILE A 13 -26.55 19.86 -11.09
N ALA A 14 -26.08 20.70 -10.19
CA ALA A 14 -25.72 22.07 -10.51
C ALA A 14 -24.46 22.50 -9.76
N TYR A 15 -23.57 23.22 -10.46
CA TYR A 15 -22.34 23.77 -9.90
C TYR A 15 -22.52 25.26 -9.63
N VAL A 16 -22.30 25.69 -8.38
CA VAL A 16 -22.39 27.10 -7.99
C VAL A 16 -21.03 27.75 -8.17
N LEU A 17 -20.84 28.52 -9.23
CA LEU A 17 -19.55 29.11 -9.62
C LEU A 17 -18.89 29.96 -8.51
N GLN A 18 -19.69 30.75 -7.79
CA GLN A 18 -19.18 31.69 -6.78
C GLN A 18 -18.67 30.97 -5.53
N GLU A 19 -19.38 29.93 -5.10
CA GLU A 19 -19.07 29.16 -3.88
C GLU A 19 -18.25 27.90 -4.18
N ARG A 20 -18.07 27.56 -5.46
CA ARG A 20 -17.38 26.36 -5.94
C ARG A 20 -17.89 25.08 -5.28
N ILE A 21 -19.20 24.98 -5.10
CA ILE A 21 -19.90 23.80 -4.54
C ILE A 21 -20.69 23.08 -5.63
N LEU A 22 -20.82 21.77 -5.48
CA LEU A 22 -21.67 20.93 -6.31
C LEU A 22 -22.91 20.54 -5.52
N LEU A 23 -24.07 20.75 -6.10
CA LEU A 23 -25.36 20.49 -5.47
C LEU A 23 -26.15 19.48 -6.31
N VAL A 24 -26.92 18.63 -5.64
CA VAL A 24 -27.93 17.76 -6.28
C VAL A 24 -29.32 18.11 -5.77
N ARG A 25 -30.30 18.18 -6.67
CA ARG A 25 -31.71 18.40 -6.34
C ARG A 25 -32.30 17.11 -5.73
N VAL A 26 -32.62 17.16 -4.44
CA VAL A 26 -33.28 16.09 -3.66
C VAL A 26 -34.68 16.52 -3.27
N GLU A 27 -35.58 15.64 -2.82
CA GLU A 27 -37.01 15.92 -2.58
C GLU A 27 -37.27 17.28 -1.91
N ASN A 28 -36.57 17.57 -0.82
CA ASN A 28 -36.79 18.76 0.01
C ASN A 28 -35.86 19.95 -0.28
N GLY A 29 -35.08 19.92 -1.38
CA GLY A 29 -34.25 21.06 -1.78
C GLY A 29 -32.97 20.64 -2.49
N TRP A 30 -31.86 21.26 -2.10
CA TRP A 30 -30.54 21.02 -2.68
C TRP A 30 -29.61 20.45 -1.62
N GLN A 31 -28.90 19.38 -1.96
CA GLN A 31 -27.92 18.73 -1.08
C GLN A 31 -26.51 18.93 -1.64
N ASN A 32 -25.57 19.29 -0.75
CA ASN A 32 -24.15 19.39 -1.09
C ASN A 32 -23.54 18.03 -1.40
N ILE A 33 -22.79 17.98 -2.51
CA ILE A 33 -21.88 16.91 -2.85
C ILE A 33 -20.47 17.41 -2.52
N GLU A 34 -19.82 16.76 -1.57
CA GLU A 34 -18.42 17.03 -1.26
C GLU A 34 -17.54 16.68 -2.46
N MET A 35 -16.86 17.68 -2.99
CA MET A 35 -15.87 17.50 -4.05
C MET A 35 -14.49 17.31 -3.42
N GLY A 36 -13.74 16.32 -3.92
CA GLY A 36 -12.34 16.16 -3.56
C GLY A 36 -11.47 17.33 -4.06
N SER A 37 -10.16 17.25 -3.78
CA SER A 37 -9.21 18.29 -4.21
C SER A 37 -9.20 18.47 -5.73
N LEU A 38 -9.30 19.71 -6.19
CA LEU A 38 -9.16 20.06 -7.61
C LEU A 38 -7.78 19.62 -8.11
N PHE A 39 -7.75 18.79 -9.14
CA PHE A 39 -6.53 18.52 -9.90
C PHE A 39 -6.21 19.75 -10.75
N SER A 40 -5.07 20.39 -10.50
CA SER A 40 -4.61 21.51 -11.31
C SER A 40 -4.36 21.01 -12.74
N ALA A 41 -5.18 21.44 -13.70
CA ALA A 41 -4.87 21.33 -15.12
C ALA A 41 -3.67 22.24 -15.39
N ARG A 42 -2.46 21.73 -15.19
CA ARG A 42 -1.24 22.47 -15.50
C ARG A 42 -1.11 22.57 -17.00
N SER A 43 -1.35 23.79 -17.51
CA SER A 43 -0.71 24.27 -18.71
C SER A 43 0.79 24.03 -18.62
N SER A 44 1.32 23.44 -19.68
CA SER A 44 2.73 23.23 -19.93
C SER A 44 3.47 24.56 -19.93
N SER A 45 4.16 24.86 -18.83
CA SER A 45 5.34 25.71 -18.86
C SER A 45 6.24 25.37 -17.67
N TYR A 46 7.44 24.92 -18.01
CA TYR A 46 8.54 24.73 -17.07
C TYR A 46 8.84 26.07 -16.40
N SER A 47 8.74 26.12 -15.08
CA SER A 47 9.42 27.12 -14.27
C SER A 47 9.65 26.51 -12.89
N HIS A 48 10.92 26.42 -12.52
CA HIS A 48 11.36 26.01 -11.20
C HIS A 48 10.77 26.95 -10.15
N THR A 49 9.85 26.44 -9.33
CA THR A 49 9.48 27.06 -8.06
C THR A 49 9.51 25.97 -7.01
N GLU A 50 10.45 26.12 -6.07
CA GLU A 50 10.62 25.29 -4.89
C GLU A 50 9.28 25.09 -4.19
N TYR A 51 8.82 23.83 -4.16
CA TYR A 51 7.76 23.43 -3.25
C TYR A 51 8.31 23.42 -1.83
N PRO A 52 7.51 23.82 -0.82
CA PRO A 52 7.91 23.66 0.56
C PRO A 52 8.20 22.19 0.80
N ILE A 53 9.45 21.90 1.13
CA ILE A 53 9.90 20.58 1.53
C ILE A 53 9.09 20.24 2.79
N GLU A 54 8.04 19.44 2.65
CA GLU A 54 7.64 18.58 3.76
C GLU A 54 8.92 17.88 4.18
N THR A 55 9.40 18.23 5.37
CA THR A 55 10.66 17.77 5.92
C THR A 55 10.64 16.25 5.91
N TYR A 56 11.20 15.65 4.85
CA TYR A 56 11.56 14.24 4.84
C TYR A 56 12.53 14.10 6.01
N ARG A 57 12.01 13.64 7.16
CA ARG A 57 12.80 13.41 8.36
C ARG A 57 14.07 12.69 7.93
N THR A 58 15.21 13.28 8.31
CA THR A 58 16.56 12.75 8.08
C THR A 58 16.50 11.25 8.29
N SER A 59 16.91 10.46 7.28
CA SER A 59 16.63 9.03 7.20
C SER A 59 17.05 8.31 8.48
N ARG A 60 16.12 8.10 9.40
CA ARG A 60 16.36 7.34 10.62
C ARG A 60 16.64 5.91 10.16
N ARG A 61 17.86 5.43 10.39
CA ARG A 61 18.25 4.06 10.05
C ARG A 61 18.22 3.23 11.33
N ILE A 62 17.48 2.13 11.29
CA ILE A 62 17.44 1.20 12.42
C ILE A 62 18.52 0.15 12.18
N THR A 63 19.64 0.30 12.89
CA THR A 63 20.79 -0.63 12.84
C THR A 63 20.87 -1.55 14.06
N ASN A 64 20.13 -1.23 15.13
CA ASN A 64 20.18 -1.98 16.37
C ASN A 64 19.41 -3.30 16.26
N ASP A 65 20.10 -4.42 16.51
CA ASP A 65 19.53 -5.76 16.47
C ASP A 65 18.38 -5.98 17.49
N LYS A 66 18.32 -5.16 18.54
CA LYS A 66 17.26 -5.20 19.57
C LYS A 66 15.99 -4.44 19.17
N ALA A 67 16.04 -3.59 18.14
CA ALA A 67 14.87 -2.81 17.74
C ALA A 67 13.87 -3.70 16.95
N SER A 68 12.59 -3.61 17.32
CA SER A 68 11.51 -4.25 16.56
C SER A 68 11.12 -3.37 15.39
N TYR A 69 10.99 -3.95 14.20
CA TYR A 69 10.55 -3.29 12.98
C TYR A 69 9.95 -4.34 12.03
N MET A 70 9.27 -3.85 10.99
CA MET A 70 8.83 -4.65 9.83
C MET A 70 9.46 -4.09 8.55
N ARG A 71 9.72 -4.97 7.58
CA ARG A 71 10.28 -4.55 6.29
C ARG A 71 9.22 -4.47 5.20
N LEU A 72 9.34 -3.48 4.33
CA LEU A 72 8.59 -3.33 3.08
C LEU A 72 9.59 -3.31 1.90
N ILE A 73 9.47 -4.27 0.99
CA ILE A 73 10.47 -4.57 -0.04
C ILE A 73 9.75 -4.98 -1.33
N ALA A 74 10.24 -4.55 -2.50
CA ALA A 74 9.68 -4.99 -3.77
C ALA A 74 10.11 -6.41 -4.16
N LEU A 75 9.27 -7.11 -4.93
CA LEU A 75 9.73 -8.25 -5.72
C LEU A 75 10.81 -7.81 -6.72
N ASN A 76 11.58 -8.77 -7.24
CA ASN A 76 12.67 -8.49 -8.19
C ASN A 76 12.22 -8.24 -9.63
N GLU A 77 10.95 -8.50 -9.95
CA GLU A 77 10.39 -8.36 -11.30
C GLU A 77 9.06 -7.59 -11.24
N PRO A 78 8.66 -6.89 -12.31
CA PRO A 78 7.31 -6.35 -12.43
C PRO A 78 6.29 -7.46 -12.75
N TYR A 79 5.04 -7.25 -12.37
CA TYR A 79 3.95 -8.21 -12.61
C TYR A 79 2.73 -7.54 -13.26
N PRO A 80 2.08 -8.22 -14.22
CA PRO A 80 0.73 -7.87 -14.62
C PRO A 80 -0.25 -8.19 -13.48
N GLY A 81 -1.50 -7.80 -13.67
CA GLY A 81 -2.62 -8.15 -12.80
C GLY A 81 -2.76 -9.66 -12.62
N ASN A 82 -2.49 -10.48 -13.65
CA ASN A 82 -2.50 -11.94 -13.55
C ASN A 82 -1.18 -12.44 -12.94
N MET A 83 -1.17 -12.61 -11.63
CA MET A 83 0.02 -12.99 -10.88
C MET A 83 0.11 -14.50 -10.80
N LEU A 84 1.07 -15.08 -11.52
CA LEU A 84 1.27 -16.52 -11.65
C LEU A 84 2.63 -16.93 -11.09
N THR A 85 2.68 -18.11 -10.47
CA THR A 85 3.95 -18.80 -10.17
C THR A 85 4.06 -20.10 -10.95
N SER A 86 5.28 -20.62 -11.05
CA SER A 86 5.56 -21.94 -11.64
C SER A 86 4.90 -23.12 -10.91
N ALA A 87 4.31 -22.90 -9.71
CA ALA A 87 3.67 -23.94 -8.90
C ALA A 87 2.15 -24.00 -9.09
N ASN A 88 1.63 -23.54 -10.22
CA ASN A 88 0.20 -23.45 -10.54
C ASN A 88 -0.63 -22.68 -9.49
N ARG A 89 0.00 -21.73 -8.78
CA ARG A 89 -0.70 -20.76 -7.93
C ARG A 89 -0.92 -19.47 -8.70
N THR A 90 -2.09 -18.89 -8.49
CA THR A 90 -2.52 -17.63 -9.08
C THR A 90 -2.85 -16.59 -8.00
N GLY A 91 -3.06 -15.35 -8.41
CA GLY A 91 -3.58 -14.31 -7.53
C GLY A 91 -2.61 -13.88 -6.44
N ARG A 92 -3.14 -13.32 -5.35
CA ARG A 92 -2.34 -12.90 -4.20
C ARG A 92 -1.52 -14.04 -3.57
N ASN A 93 -1.99 -15.28 -3.64
CA ASN A 93 -1.27 -16.44 -3.11
C ASN A 93 0.00 -16.77 -3.90
N ALA A 94 0.00 -16.53 -5.21
CA ALA A 94 1.18 -16.59 -6.04
C ALA A 94 2.25 -15.60 -5.55
N VAL A 95 1.83 -14.36 -5.28
CA VAL A 95 2.71 -13.31 -4.76
C VAL A 95 3.25 -13.64 -3.38
N ASN A 96 2.41 -14.16 -2.46
CA ASN A 96 2.86 -14.62 -1.15
C ASN A 96 4.01 -15.64 -1.26
N GLN A 97 3.93 -16.56 -2.22
CA GLN A 97 4.98 -17.54 -2.46
C GLN A 97 6.27 -16.90 -2.97
N GLU A 98 6.19 -15.93 -3.89
CA GLU A 98 7.35 -15.21 -4.40
C GLU A 98 7.99 -14.32 -3.32
N CYS A 99 7.19 -13.62 -2.52
CA CYS A 99 7.66 -12.88 -1.35
C CYS A 99 8.45 -13.79 -0.40
N PHE A 100 7.89 -14.97 -0.07
CA PHE A 100 8.56 -15.95 0.78
C PHE A 100 9.88 -16.45 0.15
N LYS A 101 9.86 -16.83 -1.13
CA LYS A 101 11.02 -17.39 -1.84
C LYS A 101 12.17 -16.37 -1.90
N GLN A 102 11.88 -15.13 -2.27
CA GLN A 102 12.89 -14.08 -2.39
C GLN A 102 13.40 -13.63 -1.03
N ALA A 103 12.53 -13.52 -0.02
CA ALA A 103 12.93 -13.23 1.36
C ALA A 103 13.84 -14.32 1.95
N LYS A 104 13.50 -15.61 1.74
CA LYS A 104 14.31 -16.74 2.21
C LYS A 104 15.73 -16.70 1.61
N LYS A 105 15.83 -16.42 0.31
CA LYS A 105 17.13 -16.26 -0.39
C LYS A 105 17.93 -15.07 0.16
N ARG A 106 17.27 -13.97 0.52
CA ARG A 106 17.93 -12.72 0.93
C ARG A 106 18.32 -12.66 2.41
N PHE A 107 17.53 -13.25 3.31
CA PHE A 107 17.65 -13.03 4.75
C PHE A 107 17.86 -14.30 5.59
N GLN A 108 18.00 -15.48 4.97
CA GLN A 108 18.30 -16.75 5.66
C GLN A 108 17.42 -16.97 6.91
N GLY A 109 16.12 -17.15 6.70
CA GLY A 109 15.16 -17.48 7.79
C GLY A 109 14.05 -16.48 8.06
N ALA A 110 13.93 -15.41 7.25
CA ALA A 110 12.72 -14.59 7.21
C ALA A 110 11.63 -15.34 6.43
N ASN A 111 10.52 -15.67 7.11
CA ASN A 111 9.45 -16.52 6.58
C ASN A 111 8.05 -15.90 6.71
N ASN A 112 7.96 -14.61 7.05
CA ASN A 112 6.71 -13.93 7.36
C ASN A 112 6.38 -12.79 6.37
N PHE A 113 7.04 -12.76 5.21
CA PHE A 113 6.68 -11.83 4.16
C PHE A 113 5.39 -12.26 3.46
N VAL A 114 4.47 -11.31 3.32
CA VAL A 114 3.21 -11.45 2.57
C VAL A 114 3.14 -10.39 1.48
N ALA A 115 2.31 -10.63 0.48
CA ALA A 115 1.99 -9.69 -0.57
C ALA A 115 1.34 -8.43 0.02
N PHE A 116 1.86 -7.26 -0.32
CA PHE A 116 1.24 -5.97 -0.01
C PHE A 116 0.14 -5.69 -1.05
N LEU A 117 -0.91 -6.50 -1.03
CA LEU A 117 -2.05 -6.44 -1.94
C LEU A 117 -3.32 -6.81 -1.17
N THR A 118 -4.43 -6.18 -1.52
CA THR A 118 -5.73 -6.65 -1.05
C THR A 118 -6.16 -7.95 -1.75
N ASN A 119 -7.20 -8.61 -1.26
CA ASN A 119 -7.98 -9.59 -2.01
C ASN A 119 -9.47 -9.46 -1.63
N LYS A 120 -10.33 -10.39 -2.07
CA LYS A 120 -11.77 -10.33 -1.77
C LYS A 120 -12.10 -10.36 -0.27
N LEU A 121 -11.24 -10.96 0.55
CA LEU A 121 -11.51 -11.26 1.97
C LEU A 121 -10.72 -10.38 2.95
N GLU A 122 -9.57 -9.85 2.55
CA GLU A 122 -8.64 -9.13 3.41
C GLU A 122 -8.29 -7.76 2.81
N ASP A 123 -8.63 -6.71 3.56
CA ASP A 123 -8.16 -5.35 3.35
C ASP A 123 -6.64 -5.27 3.48
N LEU A 124 -6.03 -4.30 2.80
CA LEU A 124 -4.58 -4.12 2.85
C LEU A 124 -4.11 -3.79 4.28
N ARG A 125 -4.87 -2.96 5.01
CA ARG A 125 -4.56 -2.60 6.41
C ARG A 125 -4.61 -3.77 7.40
N SER A 126 -5.23 -4.90 7.04
CA SER A 126 -5.41 -6.04 7.94
C SER A 126 -4.31 -7.10 7.86
N LEU A 127 -3.35 -6.94 6.93
CA LEU A 127 -2.21 -7.86 6.76
C LEU A 127 -1.39 -8.02 8.04
N VAL A 128 -1.23 -6.95 8.82
CA VAL A 128 -0.59 -6.98 10.15
C VAL A 128 -1.68 -7.15 11.21
N LYS A 129 -1.63 -8.28 11.91
CA LYS A 129 -2.74 -8.74 12.79
C LYS A 129 -2.67 -8.20 14.21
N THR A 130 -1.47 -8.14 14.81
CA THR A 130 -1.35 -7.80 16.24
C THR A 130 -1.14 -6.31 16.42
N GLU A 131 -1.73 -5.76 17.47
CA GLU A 131 -1.58 -4.34 17.79
C GLU A 131 -0.12 -3.98 18.10
N ALA A 132 0.62 -4.87 18.76
CA ALA A 132 2.04 -4.70 19.01
C ALA A 132 2.86 -4.60 17.71
N ASP A 133 2.54 -5.40 16.69
CA ASP A 133 3.21 -5.32 15.39
C ASP A 133 2.79 -4.07 14.61
N ARG A 134 1.58 -3.54 14.82
CA ARG A 134 1.10 -2.34 14.10
C ARG A 134 1.81 -1.06 14.52
N GLN A 135 2.42 -1.04 15.71
CA GLN A 135 3.10 0.13 16.28
C GLN A 135 4.60 0.16 15.98
N VAL A 136 5.17 -0.87 15.35
CA VAL A 136 6.59 -0.88 15.01
C VAL A 136 6.87 -0.15 13.69
N PRO A 137 8.04 0.49 13.54
CA PRO A 137 8.40 1.19 12.31
C PRO A 137 8.53 0.25 11.12
N ILE A 138 8.20 0.79 9.95
CA ILE A 138 8.35 0.11 8.66
C ILE A 138 9.61 0.62 7.99
N VAL A 139 10.52 -0.29 7.65
CA VAL A 139 11.80 0.03 7.03
C VAL A 139 11.94 -0.58 5.64
N ASN A 140 12.82 -0.04 4.82
CA ASN A 140 13.19 -0.65 3.54
C ASN A 140 14.24 -1.77 3.70
N LEU A 141 14.72 -2.31 2.58
CA LEU A 141 15.79 -3.32 2.53
C LEU A 141 17.06 -2.92 3.31
N ARG A 142 17.38 -1.62 3.37
CA ARG A 142 18.61 -1.09 3.98
C ARG A 142 18.43 -0.70 5.45
N GLY A 143 17.23 -0.90 6.01
CA GLY A 143 16.88 -0.51 7.38
C GLY A 143 16.56 0.98 7.54
N GLU A 144 16.37 1.72 6.45
CA GLU A 144 15.94 3.12 6.48
C GLU A 144 14.42 3.15 6.72
N VAL A 145 13.98 3.96 7.69
CA VAL A 145 12.55 4.12 8.01
C VAL A 145 11.82 4.74 6.81
N LEU A 146 10.72 4.09 6.44
CA LEU A 146 9.73 4.54 5.46
C LEU A 146 8.52 5.15 6.17
N PHE A 147 8.03 4.48 7.21
CA PHE A 147 6.88 4.91 8.01
C PHE A 147 7.14 4.66 9.50
N ASP A 148 6.64 5.56 10.35
CA ASP A 148 6.82 5.46 11.80
C ASP A 148 6.05 4.26 12.40
N SER A 149 4.93 3.86 11.78
CA SER A 149 4.18 2.65 12.14
C SER A 149 3.30 2.13 10.98
N TRP A 150 2.69 0.96 11.17
CA TRP A 150 1.66 0.44 10.25
C TRP A 150 0.39 1.29 10.30
N LEU A 151 0.04 1.83 11.46
CA LEU A 151 -1.13 2.72 11.60
C LEU A 151 -0.93 4.02 10.82
N ASP A 152 0.28 4.59 10.85
CA ASP A 152 0.60 5.82 10.12
C ASP A 152 0.53 5.65 8.60
N LEU A 153 0.81 4.44 8.10
CA LEU A 153 0.68 4.11 6.68
C LEU A 153 -0.79 4.27 6.21
N PHE A 154 -1.77 3.91 7.04
CA PHE A 154 -3.20 3.86 6.69
C PHE A 154 -4.04 4.96 7.34
N ASN A 155 -3.48 6.16 7.51
CA ASN A 155 -4.17 7.31 8.10
C ASN A 155 -4.97 8.16 7.09
N GLY A 156 -5.06 7.73 5.82
CA GLY A 156 -5.76 8.45 4.75
C GLY A 156 -4.92 9.44 3.94
N SER A 157 -3.68 9.73 4.34
CA SER A 157 -2.77 10.64 3.62
C SER A 157 -2.27 10.11 2.26
N GLY A 158 -2.50 8.83 1.98
CA GLY A 158 -1.93 8.11 0.83
C GLY A 158 -0.52 7.59 1.08
N ALA A 159 -0.08 7.55 2.34
CA ALA A 159 1.25 7.08 2.77
C ALA A 159 2.42 7.77 2.02
N PRO A 160 2.65 9.08 2.24
CA PRO A 160 3.78 9.80 1.64
C PRO A 160 5.11 9.13 1.95
N VAL A 161 5.90 8.88 0.91
CA VAL A 161 7.20 8.22 1.02
C VAL A 161 8.11 8.57 -0.16
N ALA A 162 9.38 8.81 0.12
CA ALA A 162 10.37 9.03 -0.93
C ALA A 162 10.61 7.73 -1.73
N MET A 163 10.09 7.66 -2.96
CA MET A 163 10.11 6.42 -3.77
C MET A 163 11.52 5.93 -4.14
N LYS A 164 12.52 6.80 -4.07
CA LYS A 164 13.95 6.43 -4.16
C LYS A 164 14.43 5.47 -3.05
N LYS A 165 13.67 5.35 -1.95
CA LYS A 165 13.97 4.46 -0.82
C LYS A 165 13.33 3.08 -0.95
N ILE A 166 12.56 2.80 -2.00
CA ILE A 166 11.99 1.46 -2.23
C ILE A 166 13.01 0.62 -3.00
N TYR A 167 13.38 -0.52 -2.42
CA TYR A 167 14.33 -1.47 -2.98
C TYR A 167 13.67 -2.83 -3.17
N SER A 168 14.09 -3.56 -4.20
CA SER A 168 13.75 -4.98 -4.41
C SER A 168 14.62 -5.91 -3.57
N PHE A 169 14.24 -7.18 -3.43
CA PHE A 169 15.02 -8.16 -2.65
C PHE A 169 16.47 -8.32 -3.12
N ASN A 170 16.75 -8.15 -4.42
CA ASN A 170 18.09 -8.17 -5.02
C ASN A 170 18.86 -6.83 -4.88
N GLY A 171 18.30 -5.84 -4.17
CA GLY A 171 18.99 -4.59 -3.84
C GLY A 171 18.88 -3.48 -4.87
N GLN A 172 18.06 -3.64 -5.91
CA GLN A 172 17.87 -2.62 -6.94
C GLN A 172 16.85 -1.57 -6.50
N ARG A 173 17.04 -0.33 -6.95
CA ARG A 173 16.07 0.77 -6.76
C ARG A 173 15.03 0.71 -7.85
N VAL A 174 13.78 0.39 -7.50
CA VAL A 174 12.68 0.21 -8.48
C VAL A 174 12.32 1.50 -9.24
N SER A 175 12.56 2.66 -8.62
CA SER A 175 12.31 3.98 -9.21
C SER A 175 13.18 4.30 -10.43
N ILE A 176 14.42 3.79 -10.47
CA ILE A 176 15.38 4.11 -11.54
C ILE A 176 15.73 2.91 -12.42
N ASN A 177 15.47 1.69 -11.95
CA ASN A 177 15.83 0.49 -12.69
C ASN A 177 14.90 0.27 -13.90
N LYS A 178 15.47 0.05 -15.08
CA LYS A 178 14.72 -0.12 -16.33
C LYS A 178 13.90 -1.41 -16.40
N ASN A 179 14.16 -2.39 -15.53
CA ASN A 179 13.41 -3.64 -15.47
C ASN A 179 11.93 -3.44 -15.08
N TRP A 180 11.60 -2.35 -14.39
CA TRP A 180 10.21 -1.91 -14.19
C TRP A 180 9.90 -0.83 -15.22
N PRO A 181 9.25 -1.16 -16.35
CA PRO A 181 8.96 -0.16 -17.39
C PRO A 181 7.99 0.90 -16.86
N ASP A 182 6.93 0.46 -16.18
CA ASP A 182 5.93 1.34 -15.60
C ASP A 182 6.24 1.62 -14.13
N LYS A 183 6.35 2.91 -13.78
CA LYS A 183 6.71 3.37 -12.44
C LYS A 183 5.47 3.52 -11.56
N ALA A 184 4.81 2.42 -11.28
CA ALA A 184 3.67 2.36 -10.35
C ALA A 184 3.68 1.09 -9.50
N ILE A 185 2.95 1.10 -8.38
CA ILE A 185 2.87 0.01 -7.41
C ILE A 185 1.43 -0.49 -7.31
N TRP A 186 1.19 -1.78 -7.56
CA TRP A 186 -0.11 -2.40 -7.30
C TRP A 186 -0.44 -2.40 -5.79
N HIS A 187 -1.68 -2.09 -5.41
CA HIS A 187 -2.16 -2.27 -4.02
C HIS A 187 -3.64 -2.69 -3.93
N GLY A 188 -4.50 -2.19 -4.83
CA GLY A 188 -5.94 -2.55 -4.89
C GLY A 188 -6.81 -1.98 -3.77
N SER A 189 -6.30 -1.01 -3.02
CA SER A 189 -6.96 -0.42 -1.84
C SER A 189 -7.12 1.09 -1.94
N ASP A 190 -7.93 1.69 -1.08
CA ASP A 190 -7.97 3.13 -0.88
C ASP A 190 -6.79 3.61 0.00
N SER A 191 -6.78 4.92 0.32
CA SER A 191 -5.75 5.54 1.16
C SER A 191 -5.82 5.14 2.64
N PHE A 192 -6.92 4.51 3.08
CA PHE A 192 -7.09 3.90 4.40
C PHE A 192 -6.77 2.39 4.39
N GLY A 193 -6.34 1.85 3.24
CA GLY A 193 -6.02 0.44 3.07
C GLY A 193 -7.25 -0.46 3.03
N ILE A 194 -8.44 0.08 2.77
CA ILE A 194 -9.66 -0.68 2.54
C ILE A 194 -9.71 -1.10 1.08
N ARG A 195 -10.11 -2.34 0.80
CA ARG A 195 -10.19 -2.86 -0.57
C ARG A 195 -11.18 -2.04 -1.40
N VAL A 196 -10.77 -1.65 -2.61
CA VAL A 196 -11.65 -0.93 -3.54
C VAL A 196 -12.35 -1.97 -4.42
N PRO A 197 -13.69 -2.07 -4.40
CA PRO A 197 -14.41 -3.07 -5.18
C PRO A 197 -14.01 -3.05 -6.66
N ARG A 198 -13.71 -4.24 -7.20
CA ARG A 198 -13.32 -4.46 -8.61
C ARG A 198 -12.02 -3.78 -9.06
N ALA A 199 -11.25 -3.15 -8.16
CA ALA A 199 -9.98 -2.50 -8.50
C ALA A 199 -8.77 -3.35 -8.10
N PHE A 200 -8.83 -4.66 -8.35
CA PHE A 200 -7.77 -5.62 -7.99
C PHE A 200 -7.72 -6.80 -8.97
N CYS A 201 -7.94 -6.54 -10.27
CA CYS A 201 -7.72 -7.48 -11.38
C CYS A 201 -8.30 -8.89 -11.14
N GLU A 202 -9.56 -8.96 -10.70
CA GLU A 202 -10.25 -10.19 -10.29
C GLU A 202 -9.40 -11.06 -9.33
N GLU A 203 -8.99 -10.45 -8.21
CA GLU A 203 -8.12 -11.06 -7.20
C GLU A 203 -6.69 -11.36 -7.68
N TRP A 204 -6.21 -10.52 -8.60
CA TRP A 204 -4.92 -10.63 -9.26
C TRP A 204 -4.79 -11.90 -10.13
N GLN A 205 -5.91 -12.32 -10.73
CA GLN A 205 -5.99 -13.53 -11.54
C GLN A 205 -6.26 -13.25 -13.02
N ASN A 206 -6.37 -11.98 -13.42
CA ASN A 206 -6.53 -11.59 -14.82
C ASN A 206 -5.59 -10.45 -15.21
N ASN A 207 -5.30 -10.39 -16.51
CA ASN A 207 -4.53 -9.35 -17.14
C ASN A 207 -5.24 -8.83 -18.40
N ARG A 208 -6.58 -8.73 -18.35
CA ARG A 208 -7.34 -8.21 -19.48
C ARG A 208 -7.12 -6.69 -19.58
N PRO A 209 -6.86 -6.13 -20.77
CA PRO A 209 -6.60 -4.69 -20.91
C PRO A 209 -7.78 -3.78 -20.52
N LEU A 210 -9.00 -4.32 -20.51
CA LEU A 210 -10.22 -3.60 -20.13
C LEU A 210 -10.56 -3.73 -18.64
N ASP A 211 -9.83 -4.57 -17.92
CA ASP A 211 -9.95 -4.69 -16.47
C ASP A 211 -8.90 -3.79 -15.80
N PHE A 212 -9.21 -3.31 -14.61
CA PHE A 212 -8.37 -2.34 -13.91
C PHE A 212 -8.03 -2.77 -12.48
N GLY A 213 -6.84 -2.36 -12.04
CA GLY A 213 -6.41 -2.42 -10.65
C GLY A 213 -6.12 -1.04 -10.10
N MET A 214 -6.21 -0.87 -8.77
CA MET A 214 -5.72 0.32 -8.10
C MET A 214 -4.21 0.22 -7.88
N ALA A 215 -3.49 1.24 -8.32
CA ALA A 215 -2.05 1.35 -8.18
C ALA A 215 -1.62 2.79 -7.86
N SER A 216 -0.41 2.92 -7.34
CA SER A 216 0.18 4.20 -6.96
C SER A 216 1.38 4.56 -7.86
N PRO A 217 1.32 5.62 -8.68
CA PRO A 217 2.48 6.10 -9.44
C PRO A 217 3.60 6.57 -8.52
N LEU A 218 4.86 6.34 -8.90
CA LEU A 218 6.00 6.77 -8.07
C LEU A 218 6.20 8.29 -8.07
N GLU A 219 5.73 8.98 -9.09
CA GLU A 219 5.85 10.44 -9.27
C GLU A 219 5.18 11.22 -8.14
N GLY A 220 4.06 10.73 -7.62
CA GLY A 220 3.33 11.37 -6.53
C GLY A 220 3.95 11.15 -5.15
N ASN A 221 5.04 10.37 -5.04
CA ASN A 221 5.71 10.06 -3.78
C ASN A 221 4.75 9.57 -2.68
N LYS A 222 3.76 8.77 -3.05
CA LYS A 222 2.76 8.17 -2.16
C LYS A 222 2.66 6.68 -2.43
N LEU A 223 2.55 5.86 -1.39
CA LEU A 223 2.42 4.41 -1.56
C LEU A 223 1.00 3.98 -1.94
N LEU A 224 0.00 4.79 -1.57
CA LEU A 224 -1.42 4.52 -1.72
C LEU A 224 -2.13 5.69 -2.44
N GLU A 225 -1.50 6.26 -3.45
CA GLU A 225 -2.21 7.16 -4.38
C GLU A 225 -3.24 6.38 -5.19
N GLN A 226 -4.33 7.03 -5.54
CA GLN A 226 -5.51 6.38 -6.10
C GLN A 226 -5.53 6.54 -7.62
N ARG A 227 -4.84 5.64 -8.34
CA ARG A 227 -4.84 5.64 -9.81
C ARG A 227 -5.17 4.26 -10.36
N MET A 228 -6.12 4.22 -11.29
CA MET A 228 -6.45 2.98 -12.01
C MET A 228 -5.41 2.70 -13.09
N TYR A 229 -4.97 1.46 -13.18
CA TYR A 229 -4.10 0.96 -14.25
C TYR A 229 -4.72 -0.28 -14.90
N PRO A 230 -4.60 -0.44 -16.23
CA PRO A 230 -4.99 -1.67 -16.93
C PRO A 230 -4.29 -2.89 -16.35
N CYS A 231 -4.99 -4.02 -16.23
CA CYS A 231 -4.45 -5.24 -15.61
C CYS A 231 -3.36 -5.94 -16.46
N ASP A 232 -3.15 -5.55 -17.71
CA ASP A 232 -2.00 -5.98 -18.53
C ASP A 232 -0.73 -5.16 -18.25
N SER A 233 -0.82 -4.04 -17.53
CA SER A 233 0.33 -3.20 -17.13
C SER A 233 1.26 -3.96 -16.20
N ARG A 234 2.58 -3.85 -16.42
CA ARG A 234 3.59 -4.58 -15.62
C ARG A 234 4.17 -3.68 -14.55
N LEU A 235 3.54 -3.68 -13.37
CA LEU A 235 3.86 -2.75 -12.28
C LEU A 235 4.69 -3.39 -11.17
N ILE A 236 5.17 -2.57 -10.25
CA ILE A 236 5.89 -2.99 -9.04
C ILE A 236 4.92 -3.68 -8.09
N VAL A 237 5.35 -4.80 -7.50
CA VAL A 237 4.62 -5.49 -6.42
C VAL A 237 5.48 -5.50 -5.17
N LEU A 238 4.88 -5.11 -4.04
CA LEU A 238 5.56 -5.05 -2.75
C LEU A 238 5.23 -6.25 -1.88
N CYS A 239 6.16 -6.56 -0.99
CA CYS A 239 6.07 -7.56 0.06
C CYS A 239 6.34 -6.89 1.41
N VAL A 240 5.57 -7.26 2.43
CA VAL A 240 5.71 -6.74 3.79
C VAL A 240 5.86 -7.87 4.80
N GLU A 241 6.68 -7.70 5.83
CA GLU A 241 6.65 -8.60 6.98
C GLU A 241 5.32 -8.45 7.74
N ALA A 242 4.56 -9.54 7.89
CA ALA A 242 3.26 -9.53 8.58
C ALA A 242 3.37 -9.54 10.12
N SER A 243 4.59 -9.62 10.65
CA SER A 243 4.87 -9.57 12.08
C SER A 243 6.27 -9.03 12.34
N SER A 244 6.47 -8.40 13.49
CA SER A 244 7.75 -7.84 13.86
C SER A 244 8.76 -8.93 14.28
N ARG A 245 10.05 -8.59 14.21
CA ARG A 245 11.13 -9.52 14.59
C ARG A 245 10.98 -10.08 16.00
N ILE A 246 10.59 -9.26 16.98
CA ILE A 246 10.47 -9.68 18.39
C ILE A 246 9.35 -10.70 18.55
N GLU A 247 8.20 -10.45 17.94
CA GLU A 247 7.06 -11.34 18.02
C GLU A 247 7.34 -12.68 17.31
N ARG A 248 8.08 -12.64 16.19
CA ARG A 248 8.60 -13.87 15.54
C ARG A 248 9.47 -14.70 16.48
N LEU A 249 10.39 -14.08 17.23
CA LEU A 249 11.23 -14.78 18.21
C LEU A 249 10.41 -15.38 19.35
N ARG A 250 9.34 -14.71 19.80
CA ARG A 250 8.41 -15.22 20.82
C ARG A 250 7.62 -16.44 20.34
N ARG A 251 7.24 -16.48 19.07
CA ARG A 251 6.48 -17.60 18.46
C ARG A 251 7.35 -18.80 18.09
N SER A 252 8.69 -18.69 18.15
CA SER A 252 9.56 -19.82 17.81
C SER A 252 9.36 -21.01 18.77
N PRO A 253 9.30 -22.26 18.25
CA PRO A 253 9.02 -23.46 19.06
C PRO A 253 10.03 -23.69 20.21
N SER A 254 11.29 -23.27 20.03
CA SER A 254 12.35 -23.44 21.03
C SER A 254 12.06 -22.70 22.34
N ARG A 255 11.42 -21.52 22.30
CA ARG A 255 11.00 -20.79 23.51
C ARG A 255 9.72 -21.32 24.14
N ARG A 256 8.84 -21.97 23.36
CA ARG A 256 7.65 -22.65 23.91
C ARG A 256 8.04 -23.85 24.77
N ARG A 257 9.05 -24.64 24.35
CA ARG A 257 9.62 -25.73 25.18
C ARG A 257 10.19 -25.23 26.50
N LEU A 258 10.96 -24.16 26.50
CA LEU A 258 11.52 -23.55 27.73
C LEU A 258 10.44 -23.00 28.68
N ARG A 259 9.31 -22.50 28.14
CA ARG A 259 8.18 -22.05 28.97
C ARG A 259 7.40 -23.20 29.58
N HIS A 260 7.30 -24.35 28.91
CA HIS A 260 6.71 -25.55 29.50
C HIS A 260 7.60 -26.13 30.59
N LEU A 261 8.91 -26.26 30.35
CA LEU A 261 9.85 -26.76 31.35
C LEU A 261 9.89 -25.91 32.63
N ARG A 262 9.80 -24.57 32.51
CA ARG A 262 9.71 -23.67 33.67
C ARG A 262 8.37 -23.73 34.42
N ARG A 263 7.33 -24.33 33.84
CA ARG A 263 6.01 -24.43 34.48
C ARG A 263 5.89 -25.72 35.30
N ASP A 264 6.69 -26.73 34.98
CA ASP A 264 6.72 -28.01 35.69
C ASP A 264 7.63 -27.96 36.94
N ASP A 265 8.57 -27.01 37.03
CA ASP A 265 9.43 -26.79 38.21
C ASP A 265 8.73 -26.07 39.40
N TYR A 266 7.44 -25.74 39.30
CA TYR A 266 6.65 -25.09 40.37
C TYR A 266 5.52 -25.98 40.92
N LEU A 267 5.55 -27.29 40.64
CA LEU A 267 4.57 -28.27 41.12
C LEU A 267 5.19 -29.39 41.97
N LEU A 268 6.32 -29.14 42.63
CA LEU A 268 6.88 -29.99 43.68
C LEU A 268 7.03 -29.20 44.98
#